data_AF-A0AAW6NJX4-F1
#
_entry.id   AF-A0AAW6NJX4-F1
#
_cell.length_a   1.000
_cell.length_b   1.000
_cell.length_c   1.000
_cell.angle_alpha   90.00
_cell.angle_beta   90.00
_cell.angle_gamma   90.00
#
_symmetry.space_group_name_H-M   'P 1'
#
loop_
_entity.id
_entity.type
_entity.pdbx_description
1 polymer ?
#
loop_
_entity_poly.entity_id
_entity_poly.type
_entity_poly.pdbx_seq_one_letter_code
_entity_poly.pdbx_strand_id
1 'polypeptide(L)'
;MRLFILLIMTLLIQGCTPSQQRIIETFNASLDGRQDVTVTDGQIQALPYSTMYLRLDNGPRILVVLGYIEQGNSKWLSQDNAMIVTHNGRLIHTL
;
A
#
# COMPACT_ATOMS: atom_id res chain seq x y z
N MET A 1 -14.30 -12.59 48.94
CA MET A 1 -13.57 -11.40 48.44
C MET A 1 -12.29 -11.75 47.68
N ARG A 2 -11.34 -12.55 48.23
CA ARG A 2 -10.07 -12.88 47.54
C ARG A 2 -10.23 -13.56 46.16
N LEU A 3 -11.19 -14.48 46.02
CA LEU A 3 -11.43 -15.21 44.75
C LEU A 3 -11.98 -14.31 43.64
N PHE A 4 -12.77 -13.29 44.00
CA PHE A 4 -13.39 -12.37 43.05
C PHE A 4 -12.37 -11.40 42.43
N ILE A 5 -11.39 -10.97 43.23
CA ILE A 5 -10.25 -10.17 42.76
C ILE A 5 -9.39 -10.98 41.78
N LEU A 6 -9.18 -12.27 42.07
CA LEU A 6 -8.40 -13.18 41.22
C LEU A 6 -9.08 -13.44 39.87
N LEU A 7 -10.41 -13.58 39.86
CA LEU A 7 -11.24 -13.74 38.65
C LEU A 7 -11.23 -12.48 37.77
N ILE A 8 -11.28 -11.29 38.38
CA ILE A 8 -11.16 -10.02 37.66
C ILE A 8 -9.76 -9.89 37.07
N MET A 9 -8.71 -10.21 37.83
CA MET A 9 -7.33 -10.11 37.36
C MET A 9 -7.06 -11.01 36.14
N THR A 10 -7.57 -12.25 36.14
CA THR A 10 -7.42 -13.17 35.00
C THR A 10 -8.25 -12.78 33.78
N LEU A 11 -9.35 -12.03 33.96
CA LEU A 11 -10.16 -11.49 32.88
C LEU A 11 -9.47 -10.31 32.17
N LEU A 12 -8.78 -9.44 32.91
CA LEU A 12 -8.04 -8.31 32.33
C LEU A 12 -6.79 -8.76 31.54
N ILE A 13 -6.25 -9.95 31.79
CA ILE A 13 -5.04 -10.44 31.12
C ILE A 13 -5.34 -11.10 29.75
N GLN A 14 -6.62 -11.38 29.42
CA GLN A 14 -7.01 -11.95 28.11
C GLN A 14 -6.91 -10.94 26.94
N GLY A 15 -6.41 -9.72 27.19
CA GLY A 15 -6.37 -8.61 26.22
C GLY A 15 -5.23 -8.64 25.19
N CYS A 16 -4.18 -9.45 25.37
CA CYS A 16 -3.08 -9.53 24.40
C CYS A 16 -3.42 -10.49 23.25
N THR A 17 -4.39 -10.11 22.41
CA THR A 17 -4.66 -10.82 21.15
C THR A 17 -4.13 -9.98 19.97
N PRO A 18 -3.38 -10.55 19.00
CA PRO A 18 -2.84 -9.82 17.85
C PRO A 18 -3.91 -9.22 16.90
N SER A 19 -5.20 -9.42 17.19
CA SER A 19 -6.32 -8.76 16.51
C SER A 19 -6.45 -7.28 16.87
N GLN A 20 -6.06 -6.85 18.08
CA GLN A 20 -6.22 -5.46 18.51
C GLN A 20 -5.25 -4.51 17.79
N GLN A 21 -4.03 -4.96 17.50
CA GLN A 21 -3.04 -4.19 16.74
C GLN A 21 -3.56 -3.85 15.34
N ARG A 22 -4.17 -4.82 14.65
CA ARG A 22 -4.77 -4.61 13.31
C ARG A 22 -5.94 -3.62 13.32
N ILE A 23 -6.75 -3.60 14.38
CA ILE A 23 -7.85 -2.64 14.52
C ILE A 23 -7.30 -1.23 14.73
N ILE A 24 -6.27 -1.08 15.57
CA ILE A 24 -5.59 0.20 15.80
C ILE A 24 -4.90 0.70 14.53
N GLU A 25 -4.22 -0.17 13.79
CA GLU A 25 -3.61 0.14 12.50
C GLU A 25 -4.67 0.60 11.47
N THR A 26 -5.81 -0.09 11.40
CA THR A 26 -6.92 0.30 10.52
C THR A 26 -7.49 1.66 10.91
N PHE A 27 -7.63 1.94 12.21
CA PHE A 27 -8.14 3.22 12.71
C PHE A 27 -7.17 4.36 12.41
N ASN A 28 -5.86 4.16 12.64
CA ASN A 28 -4.83 5.13 12.30
C ASN A 28 -4.76 5.39 10.80
N ALA A 29 -4.82 4.34 9.97
CA ALA A 29 -4.84 4.47 8.51
C ALA A 29 -6.08 5.22 8.00
N SER A 30 -7.22 5.11 8.70
CA SER A 30 -8.43 5.85 8.36
C SER A 30 -8.37 7.33 8.77
N LEU A 31 -7.61 7.69 9.80
CA LEU A 31 -7.45 9.07 10.27
C LEU A 31 -6.36 9.82 9.50
N ASP A 32 -5.23 9.18 9.24
CA ASP A 32 -4.07 9.79 8.59
C ASP A 32 -4.19 9.81 7.05
N GLY A 33 -5.13 9.02 6.50
CA GLY A 33 -5.26 8.81 5.07
C GLY A 33 -4.09 7.98 4.51
N ARG A 34 -4.20 7.52 3.28
CA ARG A 34 -3.09 6.81 2.62
C ARG A 34 -1.98 7.82 2.31
N GLN A 35 -0.86 7.71 3.02
CA GLN A 35 0.31 8.56 2.82
C GLN A 35 0.84 8.44 1.38
N ASP A 36 1.11 9.58 0.74
CA ASP A 36 1.68 9.61 -0.61
C ASP A 36 3.08 8.98 -0.61
N VAL A 37 3.29 7.96 -1.44
CA VAL A 37 4.62 7.37 -1.62
C VAL A 37 5.44 8.32 -2.48
N THR A 38 6.25 9.15 -1.82
CA THR A 38 7.21 10.04 -2.49
C THR A 38 8.60 9.41 -2.40
N VAL A 39 9.05 8.80 -3.49
CA VAL A 39 10.43 8.36 -3.64
C VAL A 39 11.29 9.58 -4.00
N THR A 40 12.46 9.71 -3.37
CA THR A 40 13.37 10.83 -3.63
C THR A 40 13.96 10.76 -5.04
N ASP A 41 14.24 11.91 -5.64
CA ASP A 41 14.76 12.00 -7.01
C ASP A 41 16.06 11.22 -7.20
N GLY A 42 16.94 11.20 -6.19
CA GLY A 42 18.19 10.44 -6.22
C GLY A 42 17.97 8.92 -6.29
N GLN A 43 16.91 8.42 -5.65
CA GLN A 43 16.54 7.00 -5.74
C GLN A 43 15.93 6.69 -7.11
N ILE A 44 15.11 7.57 -7.68
CA ILE A 44 14.53 7.39 -9.02
C ILE A 44 15.62 7.35 -10.09
N GLN A 45 16.61 8.23 -10.01
CA GLN A 45 17.72 8.29 -10.98
C GLN A 45 18.64 7.07 -10.91
N ALA A 46 18.69 6.39 -9.76
CA ALA A 46 19.47 5.16 -9.60
C ALA A 46 18.81 3.92 -10.21
N LEU A 47 17.53 3.99 -10.59
CA LEU A 47 16.80 2.85 -11.13
C LEU A 47 17.21 2.58 -12.59
N PRO A 48 17.59 1.33 -12.94
CA PRO A 48 18.01 0.98 -14.30
C PRO A 48 16.82 0.81 -15.28
N TYR A 49 15.60 1.09 -14.82
CA TYR A 49 14.36 0.92 -15.58
C TYR A 49 13.49 2.17 -15.48
N SER A 50 12.67 2.39 -16.51
CA SER A 50 11.75 3.51 -16.55
C SER A 50 10.66 3.35 -15.48
N THR A 51 10.42 4.42 -14.74
CA THR A 51 9.37 4.48 -13.72
C THR A 51 8.40 5.60 -14.02
N MET A 52 7.18 5.48 -13.52
CA MET A 52 6.14 6.48 -13.67
C MET A 52 5.37 6.62 -12.36
N TYR A 53 4.99 7.85 -12.02
CA TYR A 53 4.02 8.09 -10.98
C TYR A 53 2.61 8.09 -11.55
N LEU A 54 1.76 7.21 -11.06
CA LEU A 54 0.35 7.17 -11.38
C LEU A 54 -0.46 7.69 -10.18
N ARG A 55 -1.48 8.50 -10.45
CA ARG A 55 -2.49 8.91 -9.47
C ARG A 55 -3.85 8.58 -10.04
N LEU A 56 -4.63 7.83 -9.28
CA LEU A 56 -6.02 7.49 -9.60
C LEU A 56 -6.92 8.46 -8.84
N ASP A 57 -7.65 9.31 -9.57
CA ASP A 57 -8.53 10.34 -9.02
C ASP A 57 -7.84 11.20 -7.93
N ASN A 58 -8.46 11.31 -6.75
CA ASN A 58 -7.91 11.96 -5.55
C ASN A 58 -7.17 10.96 -4.63
N GLY A 59 -6.75 9.83 -5.16
CA GLY A 59 -6.00 8.82 -4.44
C GLY A 59 -4.52 9.17 -4.23
N PRO A 60 -3.81 8.35 -3.45
CA PRO A 60 -2.39 8.51 -3.26
C PRO A 60 -1.63 8.28 -4.57
N ARG A 61 -0.48 8.92 -4.69
CA ARG A 61 0.47 8.66 -5.77
C ARG A 61 1.11 7.28 -5.59
N ILE A 62 1.08 6.48 -6.65
CA ILE A 62 1.73 5.16 -6.71
C ILE A 62 2.88 5.20 -7.72
N LEU A 63 4.01 4.61 -7.36
CA LEU A 63 5.13 4.42 -8.27
C LEU A 63 4.95 3.09 -9.00
N VAL A 64 4.97 3.12 -10.32
CA VAL A 64 4.93 1.94 -11.18
C VAL A 64 6.21 1.85 -12.00
N VAL A 65 6.63 0.62 -12.30
CA VAL A 65 7.85 0.32 -13.06
C VAL A 65 7.48 -0.26 -14.42
N LEU A 66 8.22 0.09 -15.47
CA LEU A 66 8.02 -0.52 -16.78
C LEU A 66 8.54 -1.96 -16.74
N GLY A 67 7.63 -2.93 -16.79
CA GLY A 67 7.98 -4.34 -16.82
C GLY A 67 8.49 -4.76 -18.19
N TYR A 68 7.67 -4.56 -19.23
CA TYR A 68 8.01 -4.94 -20.61
C TYR A 68 7.09 -4.25 -21.62
N ILE A 69 7.46 -4.33 -22.89
CA ILE A 69 6.67 -3.82 -24.02
C ILE A 69 6.20 -5.00 -24.87
N GLU A 70 4.91 -5.08 -25.14
CA GLU A 70 4.31 -6.13 -25.96
C GLU A 70 3.42 -5.51 -27.03
N GLN A 71 3.68 -5.83 -28.31
CA GLN A 71 2.91 -5.30 -29.45
C GLN A 71 2.84 -3.76 -29.50
N GLY A 72 3.89 -3.07 -29.03
CA GLY A 72 3.93 -1.61 -28.93
C GLY A 72 3.18 -1.03 -27.72
N ASN A 73 2.69 -1.89 -26.82
CA ASN A 73 2.03 -1.48 -25.58
C ASN A 73 2.99 -1.62 -24.39
N SER A 74 3.17 -0.54 -23.64
CA SER A 74 3.97 -0.49 -22.42
C SER A 74 3.17 -1.05 -21.25
N LYS A 75 3.69 -2.10 -20.62
CA LYS A 75 3.08 -2.73 -19.45
C LYS A 75 3.82 -2.31 -18.18
N TRP A 76 3.13 -1.56 -17.35
CA TRP A 76 3.61 -1.02 -16.08
C TRP A 76 3.12 -1.89 -14.94
N LEU A 77 4.01 -2.19 -14.00
CA LEU A 77 3.73 -3.02 -12.84
C LEU A 77 3.82 -2.17 -11.57
N SER A 78 2.84 -2.33 -10.68
CA SER A 78 2.87 -1.78 -9.34
C SER A 78 3.44 -2.78 -8.32
N GLN A 79 3.68 -2.30 -7.10
CA GLN A 79 4.18 -3.14 -5.99
C GLN A 79 3.21 -4.27 -5.61
N ASP A 80 1.91 -4.07 -5.77
CA ASP A 80 0.85 -5.05 -5.50
C ASP A 80 0.52 -5.94 -6.71
N ASN A 81 1.41 -5.98 -7.72
CA ASN A 81 1.27 -6.75 -8.96
C ASN A 81 0.08 -6.34 -9.85
N ALA A 82 -0.52 -5.16 -9.65
CA ALA A 82 -1.46 -4.61 -10.63
C ALA A 82 -0.71 -4.21 -11.90
N MET A 83 -1.36 -4.40 -13.06
CA MET A 83 -0.75 -4.09 -14.35
C MET A 83 -1.54 -3.02 -15.08
N ILE A 84 -0.84 -1.95 -15.44
CA ILE A 84 -1.39 -0.88 -16.28
C ILE A 84 -0.79 -1.01 -17.66
N VAL A 85 -1.62 -0.96 -18.70
CA VAL A 85 -1.16 -1.01 -20.08
C VAL A 85 -1.39 0.36 -20.72
N THR A 86 -0.33 0.95 -21.25
CA THR A 86 -0.39 2.21 -22.00
C THR A 86 0.14 2.05 -23.42
N HIS A 87 -0.42 2.81 -24.35
CA HIS A 87 0.07 2.94 -25.72
C HIS A 87 0.37 4.41 -25.98
N ASN A 88 1.65 4.77 -26.20
CA ASN A 88 2.09 6.16 -26.39
C ASN A 88 1.57 7.14 -25.30
N GLY A 89 1.56 6.68 -24.04
CA GLY A 89 1.08 7.48 -22.90
C GLY A 89 -0.44 7.47 -22.69
N ARG A 90 -1.24 6.92 -23.62
CA ARG A 90 -2.68 6.72 -23.41
C ARG A 90 -2.94 5.41 -22.68
N LEU A 91 -3.75 5.44 -21.64
CA LEU A 91 -4.24 4.25 -20.96
C LEU A 91 -5.12 3.43 -21.90
N ILE A 92 -4.83 2.14 -22.06
CA ILE A 92 -5.62 1.21 -22.89
C ILE A 92 -6.32 0.14 -22.03
N HIS A 93 -5.61 -0.42 -21.04
CA HIS A 93 -6.13 -1.48 -20.17
C HIS A 93 -5.55 -1.36 -18.76
N THR A 94 -6.30 -1.88 -17.78
CA THR A 94 -5.88 -2.10 -16.39
C THR A 94 -6.25 -3.53 -16.03
N LEU A 95 -5.32 -4.29 -15.46
CA LEU A 95 -5.48 -5.69 -15.06
C LEU A 95 -5.18 -5.86 -13.58
#